data_AF-A0A7Y6UKF3-F1
#
_entry.id   AF-A0A7Y6UKF3-F1
#
_cell.length_a   1.000
_cell.length_b   1.000
_cell.length_c   1.000
_cell.angle_alpha   90.00
_cell.angle_beta   90.00
_cell.angle_gamma   90.00
#
_symmetry.space_group_name_H-M   'P 1'
#
loop_
_entity.id
_entity.type
_entity.pdbx_description
1 polymer ?
#
loop_
_entity_poly.entity_id
_entity_poly.type
_entity_poly.pdbx_seq_one_letter_code
_entity_poly.pdbx_strand_id
1 'polypeptide(L)'
;MTGSRSTRPRRKTGTSGHPLGTPNKGLSPNTGPLATAAWLLARGLLPHVRSWHVQVTIGTSDPVVDEDAATLFRVELFSEEWGFWFRHAGKSSWIRVTDLPFVHGRDDHDLLAETPSLKNIGVLLGTLERRFGFEMQPRCALLRTNLVGAEIAIRNWLAAL
;
A
#
# COMPACT_ATOMS: atom_id res chain seq x y z
N MET A 1 -69.42 -18.44 -26.22
CA MET A 1 -68.75 -18.65 -24.92
C MET A 1 -67.35 -19.20 -25.18
N THR A 2 -66.34 -18.68 -24.44
CA THR A 2 -64.92 -19.12 -24.33
C THR A 2 -64.08 -19.09 -25.61
N GLY A 3 -63.02 -18.29 -25.79
CA GLY A 3 -62.21 -17.48 -24.89
C GLY A 3 -60.72 -17.69 -25.22
N SER A 4 -60.17 -16.92 -26.17
CA SER A 4 -58.75 -16.92 -26.55
C SER A 4 -57.85 -16.52 -25.37
N ARG A 5 -56.88 -17.37 -25.00
CA ARG A 5 -55.84 -17.02 -24.03
C ARG A 5 -54.60 -16.50 -24.73
N SER A 6 -54.50 -15.18 -24.66
CA SER A 6 -53.36 -14.33 -24.97
C SER A 6 -52.14 -14.64 -24.08
N THR A 7 -50.98 -14.48 -24.69
CA THR A 7 -49.60 -14.52 -24.18
C THR A 7 -49.37 -13.73 -22.90
N ARG A 8 -48.55 -14.28 -21.99
CA ARG A 8 -47.79 -13.49 -21.01
C ARG A 8 -46.29 -13.80 -21.12
N PRO A 9 -45.43 -12.81 -21.43
CA PRO A 9 -44.00 -12.98 -21.34
C PRO A 9 -43.57 -13.02 -19.87
N ARG A 10 -42.68 -13.98 -19.58
CA ARG A 10 -42.05 -14.18 -18.28
C ARG A 10 -41.12 -12.99 -17.99
N ARG A 11 -41.54 -12.12 -17.08
CA ARG A 11 -40.78 -10.98 -16.55
C ARG A 11 -39.45 -11.49 -15.97
N LYS A 12 -38.33 -11.18 -16.63
CA LYS A 12 -36.99 -11.28 -16.02
C LYS A 12 -36.94 -10.25 -14.90
N THR A 13 -36.96 -10.71 -13.66
CA THR A 13 -36.59 -9.89 -12.50
C THR A 13 -35.09 -9.66 -12.59
N GLY A 14 -34.70 -8.52 -13.16
CA GLY A 14 -33.41 -7.92 -12.89
C GLY A 14 -33.38 -7.58 -11.40
N THR A 15 -32.60 -8.32 -10.63
CA THR A 15 -32.04 -7.79 -9.39
C THR A 15 -30.96 -6.82 -9.78
N SER A 16 -31.34 -5.55 -9.73
CA SER A 16 -30.48 -4.39 -9.61
C SER A 16 -29.24 -4.69 -8.79
N GLY A 17 -28.08 -4.78 -9.46
CA GLY A 17 -26.80 -4.66 -8.79
C GLY A 17 -26.71 -3.28 -8.18
N HIS A 18 -26.71 -3.20 -6.85
CA HIS A 18 -26.23 -2.01 -6.16
C HIS A 18 -24.74 -1.82 -6.49
N PRO A 19 -24.28 -0.60 -6.85
CA PRO A 19 -22.89 -0.38 -7.28
C PRO A 19 -21.90 -0.27 -6.11
N LEU A 20 -22.22 -0.89 -4.96
CA LEU A 20 -21.41 -0.89 -3.73
C LEU A 20 -21.55 -2.23 -3.00
N GLY A 21 -21.48 -3.34 -3.76
CA GLY A 21 -21.31 -4.65 -3.17
C GLY A 21 -19.89 -4.79 -2.63
N THR A 22 -19.71 -4.60 -1.33
CA THR A 22 -18.53 -5.14 -0.63
C THR A 22 -18.51 -6.64 -0.84
N PRO A 23 -17.47 -7.22 -1.49
CA PRO A 23 -17.40 -8.65 -1.63
C PRO A 23 -17.07 -9.25 -0.27
N ASN A 24 -18.03 -10.01 0.27
CA ASN A 24 -17.88 -11.15 1.18
C ASN A 24 -17.03 -10.98 2.46
N LYS A 25 -17.72 -11.07 3.62
CA LYS A 25 -17.22 -11.65 4.89
C LYS A 25 -15.70 -11.81 5.02
N GLY A 26 -15.04 -10.80 5.56
CA GLY A 26 -13.63 -10.84 5.93
C GLY A 26 -13.01 -9.47 5.73
N LEU A 27 -12.37 -8.94 6.77
CA LEU A 27 -11.53 -7.76 6.67
C LEU A 27 -10.63 -7.89 5.43
N SER A 28 -10.59 -6.85 4.60
CA SER A 28 -9.66 -6.84 3.49
C SER A 28 -8.25 -7.10 4.03
N PRO A 29 -7.43 -7.97 3.44
CA PRO A 29 -6.05 -8.15 3.86
C PRO A 29 -5.22 -6.85 3.75
N ASN A 30 -5.79 -5.80 3.15
CA ASN A 30 -5.22 -4.46 3.08
C ASN A 30 -5.64 -3.54 4.22
N THR A 31 -6.57 -3.94 5.10
CA THR A 31 -6.90 -3.16 6.31
C THR A 31 -5.63 -2.98 7.14
N GLY A 32 -5.29 -1.73 7.40
CA GLY A 32 -4.03 -1.25 7.94
C GLY A 32 -3.51 -2.09 9.11
N PRO A 33 -4.30 -2.26 10.19
CA PRO A 33 -3.91 -3.06 11.35
C PRO A 33 -3.61 -4.53 11.00
N LEU A 34 -4.39 -5.13 10.09
CA LEU A 34 -4.21 -6.53 9.71
C LEU A 34 -2.98 -6.71 8.81
N ALA A 35 -2.77 -5.78 7.87
CA ALA A 35 -1.61 -5.77 6.99
C ALA A 35 -0.31 -5.59 7.80
N THR A 36 -0.27 -4.65 8.74
CA THR A 36 0.91 -4.42 9.58
C THR A 36 1.17 -5.54 10.56
N ALA A 37 0.13 -6.12 11.18
CA ALA A 37 0.26 -7.31 12.01
C ALA A 37 0.83 -8.50 11.21
N ALA A 38 0.30 -8.77 10.01
CA ALA A 38 0.81 -9.83 9.14
C ALA A 38 2.28 -9.59 8.73
N TRP A 39 2.64 -8.34 8.45
CA TRP A 39 4.01 -7.95 8.13
C TRP A 39 4.95 -8.18 9.33
N LEU A 40 4.55 -7.84 10.55
CA LEU A 40 5.34 -8.09 11.76
C LEU A 40 5.53 -9.60 12.00
N LEU A 41 4.44 -10.37 11.94
CA LEU A 41 4.46 -11.82 12.16
C LEU A 41 5.37 -12.55 11.16
N ALA A 42 5.32 -12.18 9.88
CA ALA A 42 6.19 -12.75 8.86
C ALA A 42 7.70 -12.51 9.11
N ARG A 43 8.02 -11.57 10.01
CA ARG A 43 9.39 -11.19 10.40
C ARG A 43 9.74 -11.62 11.82
N GLY A 44 8.86 -12.38 12.49
CA GLY A 44 9.05 -12.80 13.88
C GLY A 44 9.02 -11.64 14.88
N LEU A 45 8.38 -10.51 14.53
CA LEU A 45 8.30 -9.33 15.37
C LEU A 45 6.99 -9.31 16.16
N LEU A 46 7.09 -9.07 17.46
CA LEU A 46 5.95 -8.96 18.38
C LEU A 46 6.12 -7.68 19.22
N PRO A 47 5.44 -6.57 18.86
CA PRO A 47 5.50 -5.34 19.63
C PRO A 47 4.92 -5.55 21.04
N HIS A 48 5.65 -5.09 22.06
CA HIS A 48 5.19 -5.15 23.46
C HIS A 48 4.44 -3.87 23.89
N VAL A 49 4.51 -2.83 23.07
CA VAL A 49 3.85 -1.53 23.29
C VAL A 49 2.81 -1.29 22.20
N ARG A 50 1.75 -0.54 22.53
CA ARG A 50 0.71 -0.18 21.55
C ARG A 50 1.22 0.82 20.51
N SER A 51 2.06 1.77 20.91
CA SER A 51 2.55 2.88 20.07
C SER A 51 3.90 2.58 19.43
N TRP A 52 3.95 1.58 18.56
CA TRP A 52 5.14 1.28 17.78
C TRP A 52 5.10 1.91 16.39
N HIS A 53 6.27 2.14 15.79
CA HIS A 53 6.40 2.57 14.40
C HIS A 53 7.63 1.95 13.73
N VAL A 54 7.53 1.80 12.41
CA VAL A 54 8.65 1.52 11.51
C VAL A 54 8.60 2.51 10.37
N GLN A 55 9.70 3.21 10.13
CA GLN A 55 9.89 4.04 8.94
C GLN A 55 11.15 3.60 8.23
N VAL A 56 11.01 3.34 6.93
CA VAL A 56 12.13 3.04 6.03
C VAL A 56 12.14 4.09 4.93
N THR A 57 13.29 4.72 4.69
CA THR A 57 13.49 5.60 3.54
C THR A 57 14.56 5.01 2.63
N ILE A 58 14.19 4.72 1.39
CA ILE A 58 15.03 4.21 0.31
C ILE A 58 15.30 5.35 -0.67
N GLY A 59 16.55 5.53 -1.07
CA GLY A 59 16.94 6.50 -2.11
C GLY A 59 17.63 5.81 -3.27
N THR A 60 18.01 6.60 -4.27
CA THR A 60 18.89 6.17 -5.37
C THR A 60 20.36 6.32 -4.97
N SER A 61 21.26 5.73 -5.75
CA SER A 61 22.72 5.91 -5.58
C SER A 61 23.24 7.24 -6.14
N ASP A 62 22.41 7.96 -6.90
CA ASP A 62 22.85 9.14 -7.62
C ASP A 62 23.18 10.28 -6.67
N PRO A 63 24.29 11.01 -6.88
CA PRO A 63 24.62 12.17 -6.09
C PRO A 63 23.52 13.23 -6.23
N VAL A 64 22.91 13.57 -5.10
CA VAL A 64 21.85 14.56 -5.02
C VAL A 64 22.46 15.95 -5.07
N VAL A 65 22.28 16.66 -6.18
CA VAL A 65 22.72 18.07 -6.33
C VAL A 65 21.70 19.03 -5.72
N ASP A 66 20.42 18.68 -5.79
CA ASP A 66 19.30 19.42 -5.23
C ASP A 66 18.48 18.47 -4.34
N GLU A 67 18.44 18.76 -3.04
CA GLU A 67 17.69 17.96 -2.07
C GLU A 67 16.20 17.89 -2.41
N ASP A 68 15.62 18.90 -3.05
CA ASP A 68 14.19 18.89 -3.42
C ASP A 68 13.92 18.01 -4.65
N ALA A 69 14.92 17.78 -5.48
CA ALA A 69 14.86 16.90 -6.64
C ALA A 69 15.16 15.42 -6.30
N ALA A 70 15.62 15.11 -5.09
CA ALA A 70 16.08 13.77 -4.76
C ALA A 70 14.95 12.73 -4.86
N THR A 71 15.25 11.62 -5.54
CA THR A 71 14.34 10.48 -5.68
C THR A 71 14.35 9.65 -4.41
N LEU A 72 13.21 9.59 -3.73
CA LEU A 72 13.05 8.91 -2.45
C LEU A 72 11.76 8.12 -2.40
N PHE A 73 11.82 6.92 -1.83
CA PHE A 73 10.67 6.08 -1.50
C PHE A 73 10.69 5.77 -0.02
N ARG A 74 9.62 6.13 0.69
CA ARG A 74 9.48 5.94 2.13
C ARG A 74 8.30 5.04 2.40
N VAL A 75 8.46 4.11 3.32
CA VAL A 75 7.42 3.22 3.82
C VAL A 75 7.27 3.45 5.32
N GLU A 76 6.04 3.62 5.80
CA GLU A 76 5.71 3.91 7.19
C GLU A 76 4.67 2.92 7.68
N LEU A 77 4.93 2.25 8.81
CA LEU A 77 4.04 1.28 9.44
C LEU A 77 3.81 1.69 10.90
N PHE A 78 2.55 1.63 11.31
CA PHE A 78 2.07 1.86 12.66
C PHE A 78 1.11 0.74 13.07
N SER A 79 0.66 0.76 14.33
CA SER A 79 -0.33 -0.20 14.83
C SER A 79 -1.65 -0.17 14.07
N GLU A 80 -2.05 0.99 13.58
CA GLU A 80 -3.40 1.23 13.02
C GLU A 80 -3.40 1.44 11.51
N GLU A 81 -2.24 1.74 10.92
CA GLU A 81 -2.13 2.07 9.51
C GLU A 81 -0.74 1.77 8.97
N TRP A 82 -0.63 1.74 7.65
CA TRP A 82 0.63 1.85 6.96
C TRP A 82 0.48 2.82 5.79
N GLY A 83 1.58 3.21 5.19
CA GLY A 83 1.56 4.03 4.00
C GLY A 83 2.92 4.07 3.33
N PHE A 84 2.95 4.79 2.22
CA PHE A 84 4.19 5.09 1.52
C PHE A 84 4.16 6.51 0.97
N TRP A 85 5.34 7.08 0.88
CA TRP A 85 5.58 8.38 0.26
C TRP A 85 6.65 8.22 -0.81
N PHE A 86 6.37 8.74 -1.99
CA PHE A 86 7.30 8.75 -3.11
C PHE A 86 7.55 10.19 -3.54
N ARG A 87 8.81 10.53 -3.76
CA ARG A 87 9.21 11.82 -4.33
C ARG A 87 10.16 11.57 -5.49
N HIS A 88 9.94 12.29 -6.58
CA HIS A 88 10.80 12.27 -7.75
C HIS A 88 10.61 13.56 -8.56
N ALA A 89 11.73 14.19 -8.97
CA ALA A 89 11.72 15.39 -9.81
C ALA A 89 10.81 16.52 -9.28
N GLY A 90 10.88 16.81 -7.98
CA GLY A 90 10.11 17.87 -7.31
C GLY A 90 8.62 17.56 -7.12
N LYS A 91 8.14 16.39 -7.54
CA LYS A 91 6.77 15.91 -7.33
C LYS A 91 6.70 14.91 -6.20
N SER A 92 5.53 14.79 -5.57
CA SER A 92 5.34 13.83 -4.48
C SER A 92 3.96 13.19 -4.46
N SER A 93 3.93 11.92 -4.06
CA SER A 93 2.72 11.17 -3.75
C SER A 93 2.82 10.57 -2.35
N TRP A 94 1.80 10.76 -1.53
CA TRP A 94 1.73 10.18 -0.19
C TRP A 94 0.41 9.46 0.01
N ILE A 95 0.47 8.14 0.15
CA ILE A 95 -0.71 7.31 0.34
C ILE A 95 -0.66 6.69 1.74
N ARG A 96 -1.80 6.74 2.44
CA ARG A 96 -2.02 6.07 3.72
C ARG A 96 -3.13 5.05 3.58
N VAL A 97 -3.03 3.98 4.35
CA VAL A 97 -3.93 2.84 4.31
C VAL A 97 -4.33 2.48 5.74
N THR A 98 -5.54 2.90 6.12
CA THR A 98 -6.30 2.39 7.25
C THR A 98 -7.20 1.27 6.72
N ASP A 99 -8.51 1.43 6.67
CA ASP A 99 -9.40 0.45 6.04
C ASP A 99 -9.34 0.49 4.51
N LEU A 100 -9.18 1.69 3.95
CA LEU A 100 -9.06 1.96 2.53
C LEU A 100 -7.87 2.89 2.27
N PRO A 101 -7.19 2.77 1.11
CA PRO A 101 -6.19 3.74 0.69
C PRO A 101 -6.78 5.14 0.51
N PHE A 102 -6.04 6.16 0.93
CA PHE A 102 -6.38 7.57 0.70
C PHE A 102 -5.11 8.43 0.56
N VAL A 103 -5.27 9.59 -0.07
CA VAL A 103 -4.18 10.56 -0.26
C VAL A 103 -3.92 11.33 1.05
N HIS A 104 -2.69 11.27 1.53
CA HIS A 104 -2.21 12.02 2.70
C HIS A 104 -1.37 13.24 2.26
N GLY A 105 -2.03 14.24 1.68
CA GLY A 105 -1.38 15.46 1.18
C GLY A 105 -1.50 15.60 -0.33
N ARG A 106 -0.58 14.99 -1.09
CA ARG A 106 -0.55 15.04 -2.58
C ARG A 106 -0.43 13.66 -3.19
N ASP A 107 -0.87 13.54 -4.44
CA ASP A 107 -0.69 12.36 -5.27
C ASP A 107 -0.29 12.73 -6.71
N ASP A 108 0.87 13.39 -6.85
CA ASP A 108 1.32 13.92 -8.14
C ASP A 108 1.71 12.85 -9.18
N HIS A 109 1.80 11.58 -8.76
CA HIS A 109 2.17 10.42 -9.58
C HIS A 109 1.02 9.41 -9.77
N ASP A 110 -0.20 9.73 -9.32
CA ASP A 110 -1.40 8.88 -9.41
C ASP A 110 -1.28 7.52 -8.70
N LEU A 111 -0.53 7.46 -7.58
CA LEU A 111 -0.23 6.23 -6.87
C LEU A 111 -1.37 5.70 -6.02
N LEU A 112 -2.41 6.49 -5.76
CA LEU A 112 -3.59 5.99 -5.05
C LEU A 112 -4.19 4.78 -5.78
N ALA A 113 -4.34 4.88 -7.11
CA ALA A 113 -4.88 3.80 -7.94
C ALA A 113 -3.94 2.61 -8.07
N GLU A 114 -2.63 2.82 -7.89
CA GLU A 114 -1.58 1.79 -7.96
C GLU A 114 -1.22 1.20 -6.59
N THR A 115 -1.98 1.55 -5.53
CA THR A 115 -1.66 1.14 -4.16
C THR A 115 -1.64 -0.39 -4.03
N PRO A 116 -0.48 -1.01 -3.74
CA PRO A 116 -0.40 -2.46 -3.57
C PRO A 116 -0.90 -2.86 -2.18
N SER A 117 -1.08 -4.16 -1.96
CA SER A 117 -1.04 -4.69 -0.59
C SER A 117 0.36 -4.51 0.01
N LEU A 118 0.48 -4.28 1.33
CA LEU A 118 1.79 -4.11 2.00
C LEU A 118 2.79 -5.23 1.71
N LYS A 119 2.33 -6.49 1.61
CA LYS A 119 3.19 -7.64 1.25
C LYS A 119 3.85 -7.53 -0.13
N ASN A 120 3.27 -6.74 -1.02
CA ASN A 120 3.70 -6.54 -2.41
C ASN A 120 4.31 -5.16 -2.63
N ILE A 121 4.75 -4.46 -1.57
CA ILE A 121 5.31 -3.11 -1.71
C ILE A 121 6.58 -3.08 -2.60
N GLY A 122 7.35 -4.17 -2.66
CA GLY A 122 8.46 -4.32 -3.62
C GLY A 122 8.01 -4.30 -5.09
N VAL A 123 6.78 -4.76 -5.39
CA VAL A 123 6.22 -4.70 -6.75
C VAL A 123 5.97 -3.24 -7.17
N LEU A 124 5.50 -2.41 -6.23
CA LEU A 124 5.36 -0.97 -6.47
C LEU A 124 6.73 -0.34 -6.67
N LEU A 125 7.72 -0.64 -5.82
CA LEU A 125 9.08 -0.13 -5.94
C LEU A 125 9.66 -0.42 -7.33
N GLY A 126 9.61 -1.68 -7.78
CA GLY A 126 10.08 -2.07 -9.11
C GLY A 126 9.28 -1.45 -10.26
N THR A 127 8.00 -1.14 -10.04
CA THR A 127 7.19 -0.41 -11.02
C THR A 127 7.64 1.04 -11.14
N LEU A 128 7.93 1.71 -10.03
CA LEU A 128 8.44 3.07 -10.01
C LEU A 128 9.81 3.16 -10.69
N GLU A 129 10.72 2.23 -10.40
CA GLU A 129 12.04 2.14 -11.03
C GLU A 129 11.93 2.03 -12.55
N ARG A 130 11.10 1.10 -13.05
CA ARG A 130 10.86 0.95 -14.49
C ARG A 130 10.19 2.17 -15.11
N ARG A 131 9.23 2.77 -14.41
CA ARG A 131 8.45 3.92 -14.91
C ARG A 131 9.31 5.17 -15.09
N PHE A 132 10.28 5.38 -14.20
CA PHE A 132 11.06 6.63 -14.16
C PHE A 132 12.56 6.44 -14.51
N GLY A 133 13.02 5.20 -14.71
CA GLY A 133 14.37 4.92 -15.22
C GLY A 133 15.48 5.13 -14.19
N PHE A 134 15.24 4.77 -12.93
CA PHE A 134 16.24 4.79 -11.85
C PHE A 134 16.28 3.45 -11.13
N GLU A 135 17.33 3.23 -10.32
CA GLU A 135 17.44 2.09 -9.40
C GLU A 135 17.46 2.58 -7.96
N MET A 136 16.57 2.03 -7.14
CA MET A 136 16.52 2.27 -5.71
C MET A 136 17.51 1.35 -5.01
N GLN A 137 18.01 1.79 -3.85
CA GLN A 137 18.99 1.05 -3.07
C GLN A 137 18.42 0.59 -1.72
N PRO A 138 17.52 -0.44 -1.69
CA PRO A 138 16.93 -0.94 -0.44
C PRO A 138 17.95 -1.31 0.64
N ARG A 139 19.12 -1.82 0.22
CA ARG A 139 20.22 -2.21 1.13
C ARG A 139 20.83 -1.03 1.88
N CYS A 140 20.72 0.18 1.31
CA CYS A 140 21.24 1.43 1.89
C CYS A 140 20.14 2.25 2.58
N ALA A 141 18.94 1.68 2.78
CA ALA A 141 17.82 2.41 3.31
C ALA A 141 18.07 2.91 4.75
N LEU A 142 17.62 4.14 5.02
CA LEU A 142 17.58 4.70 6.36
C LEU A 142 16.40 4.09 7.13
N LEU A 143 16.70 3.44 8.24
CA LEU A 143 15.71 2.84 9.14
C LEU A 143 15.54 3.71 10.40
N ARG A 144 14.28 4.02 10.73
CA ARG A 144 13.88 4.61 12.03
C ARG A 144 12.76 3.77 12.62
N THR A 145 12.94 3.30 13.85
CA THR A 145 11.91 2.50 14.54
C THR A 145 12.11 2.56 16.05
N ASN A 146 11.03 2.43 16.80
CA ASN A 146 11.06 2.20 18.25
C ASN A 146 10.78 0.72 18.62
N LEU A 147 10.74 -0.20 17.65
CA LEU A 147 10.65 -1.63 17.90
C LEU A 147 12.02 -2.18 18.29
N VAL A 148 12.14 -2.60 19.55
CA VAL A 148 13.36 -3.21 20.09
C VAL A 148 13.69 -4.50 19.33
N GLY A 149 14.94 -4.62 18.87
CA GLY A 149 15.44 -5.82 18.18
C GLY A 149 14.94 -6.01 16.74
N ALA A 150 14.15 -5.08 16.18
CA ALA A 150 13.55 -5.25 14.85
C ALA A 150 14.54 -5.02 13.70
N GLU A 151 15.66 -4.33 13.94
CA GLU A 151 16.56 -3.86 12.88
C GLU A 151 17.02 -4.96 11.93
N ILE A 152 17.49 -6.10 12.44
CA ILE A 152 17.98 -7.21 11.61
C ILE A 152 16.86 -7.77 10.71
N ALA A 153 15.67 -7.98 11.28
CA ALA A 153 14.53 -8.52 10.54
C ALA A 153 14.07 -7.55 9.43
N ILE A 154 14.10 -6.24 9.70
CA ILE A 154 13.75 -5.21 8.73
C ILE A 154 14.80 -5.11 7.62
N ARG A 155 16.09 -5.18 7.96
CA ARG A 155 17.19 -5.19 6.98
C ARG A 155 17.14 -6.42 6.08
N ASN A 156 16.83 -7.59 6.62
CA ASN A 156 16.65 -8.81 5.81
C ASN A 156 15.48 -8.68 4.85
N TRP A 157 14.38 -8.08 5.29
CA TRP A 157 13.26 -7.79 4.41
C TRP A 157 13.65 -6.81 3.29
N LEU A 158 14.37 -5.74 3.61
CA LEU A 158 14.84 -4.76 2.62
C LEU A 158 15.76 -5.38 1.58
N ALA A 159 16.62 -6.32 1.98
CA ALA A 159 17.51 -7.04 1.08
C ALA A 159 16.77 -7.98 0.09
N ALA A 160 15.48 -8.24 0.32
CA ALA A 160 14.63 -9.09 -0.51
C ALA A 160 13.53 -8.31 -1.26
N LEU A 161 13.53 -6.98 -1.18
CA LEU A 161 12.65 -6.11 -1.98
C LEU A 161 13.09 -6.04 -3.43
#